data_AF-A0A1B1UPD5-F1
#
_entry.id   AF-A0A1B1UPD5-F1
#
_cell.length_a   1.000
_cell.length_b   1.000
_cell.length_c   1.000
_cell.angle_alpha   90.00
_cell.angle_beta   90.00
_cell.angle_gamma   90.00
#
_symmetry.space_group_name_H-M   'P 1'
#
loop_
_entity.id
_entity.type
_entity.pdbx_description
1 polymer ?
#
loop_
_entity_poly.entity_id
_entity_poly.type
_entity_poly.pdbx_seq_one_letter_code
_entity_poly.pdbx_strand_id
1 'polypeptide(L)'
;MAQARSNSISRRSVVAALALAAAPAALAAADNAHAQAKDATPEKSLYERLGGVFAIAAVVDHFSDAIVKNPIVGQKSKNPQLREWHTKNLQRLPGLKFMRTLWVCNVAGGPFQFTATRPGKTPVGLEEAHRNLRISPAEFDEVAAELGRTLNFFKVPKREKGEVLAAFAAHKGEVTAGYVAGARRG
;
A
#
# COMPACT_ATOMS: atom_id res chain seq x y z
N MET A 1 -58.97 2.62 -34.79
CA MET A 1 -59.37 3.01 -36.17
C MET A 1 -58.23 2.65 -37.11
N ALA A 2 -58.57 2.34 -38.37
CA ALA A 2 -57.80 2.46 -39.64
C ALA A 2 -56.25 2.39 -39.58
N GLN A 3 -55.57 1.40 -40.19
CA GLN A 3 -55.39 1.13 -41.63
C GLN A 3 -54.49 2.15 -42.38
N ALA A 4 -53.67 1.79 -43.38
CA ALA A 4 -52.86 0.59 -43.71
C ALA A 4 -52.15 0.80 -45.08
N ARG A 5 -51.12 -0.01 -45.41
CA ARG A 5 -50.52 -0.18 -46.78
C ARG A 5 -49.75 1.08 -47.29
N SER A 6 -48.97 1.09 -48.38
CA SER A 6 -48.09 0.14 -49.13
C SER A 6 -47.37 1.00 -50.21
N ASN A 7 -46.24 0.69 -50.86
CA ASN A 7 -45.49 -0.55 -51.11
C ASN A 7 -43.95 -0.24 -50.95
N SER A 8 -42.92 -0.84 -51.56
CA SER A 8 -42.76 -1.83 -52.64
C SER A 8 -41.50 -2.70 -52.43
N ILE A 9 -41.27 -3.68 -53.32
CA ILE A 9 -40.10 -4.59 -53.33
C ILE A 9 -39.45 -4.56 -54.71
N SER A 10 -38.12 -4.52 -54.79
CA SER A 10 -37.41 -5.08 -55.95
C SER A 10 -36.03 -5.68 -55.63
N ARG A 11 -36.05 -6.99 -55.41
CA ARG A 11 -35.15 -8.00 -56.01
C ARG A 11 -33.71 -7.59 -56.37
N ARG A 12 -32.76 -8.37 -55.85
CA ARG A 12 -32.13 -9.44 -56.66
C ARG A 12 -31.51 -10.52 -55.77
N SER A 13 -31.71 -11.78 -56.16
CA SER A 13 -31.21 -12.95 -55.44
C SER A 13 -29.90 -13.42 -56.06
N VAL A 14 -28.97 -13.92 -55.24
CA VAL A 14 -28.03 -14.97 -55.64
C VAL A 14 -28.01 -16.00 -54.51
N VAL A 15 -28.32 -17.25 -54.85
CA VAL A 15 -28.00 -18.42 -54.03
C VAL A 15 -27.03 -19.25 -54.85
N ALA A 16 -25.86 -19.51 -54.30
CA ALA A 16 -24.87 -20.46 -54.83
C ALA A 16 -24.48 -21.39 -53.66
N ALA A 17 -24.31 -22.68 -53.94
CA ALA A 17 -24.42 -23.71 -52.93
C ALA A 17 -23.12 -24.50 -52.69
N LEU A 18 -23.01 -24.99 -51.46
CA LEU A 18 -22.39 -26.26 -51.06
C LEU A 18 -20.93 -26.56 -51.49
N ALA A 19 -20.03 -26.60 -50.52
CA ALA A 19 -18.90 -27.52 -50.50
C ALA A 19 -18.62 -27.95 -49.05
N LEU A 20 -19.02 -29.17 -48.69
CA LEU A 20 -18.69 -29.76 -47.38
C LEU A 20 -17.43 -30.62 -47.52
N ALA A 21 -16.29 -30.08 -47.13
CA ALA A 21 -15.01 -30.80 -47.06
C ALA A 21 -14.58 -30.92 -45.59
N ALA A 22 -14.41 -32.14 -45.10
CA ALA A 22 -14.00 -32.39 -43.72
C ALA A 22 -12.47 -32.28 -43.56
N ALA A 23 -12.02 -31.50 -42.58
CA ALA A 23 -10.61 -31.38 -42.21
C ALA A 23 -10.46 -31.47 -40.67
N PRO A 24 -10.10 -32.63 -40.11
CA PRO A 24 -10.01 -32.84 -38.66
C PRO A 24 -8.69 -32.26 -38.09
N ALA A 25 -8.57 -30.93 -38.08
CA ALA A 25 -7.37 -30.23 -37.58
C ALA A 25 -7.67 -29.06 -36.62
N ALA A 26 -8.93 -28.64 -36.48
CA ALA A 26 -9.30 -27.44 -35.71
C ALA A 26 -9.37 -27.62 -34.18
N LEU A 27 -9.43 -28.85 -33.68
CA LEU A 27 -9.68 -29.11 -32.24
C LEU A 27 -8.44 -28.87 -31.36
N ALA A 28 -7.27 -29.37 -31.80
CA ALA A 28 -6.03 -29.29 -31.02
C ALA A 28 -5.51 -27.86 -30.76
N ALA A 29 -5.99 -26.86 -31.52
CA ALA A 29 -5.68 -25.45 -31.26
C ALA A 29 -6.48 -24.88 -30.08
N ALA A 30 -7.72 -25.34 -29.87
CA ALA A 30 -8.57 -24.90 -28.77
C ALA A 30 -8.09 -25.46 -27.42
N ASP A 31 -7.68 -26.73 -27.39
CA ASP A 31 -7.14 -27.39 -26.19
C ASP A 31 -5.87 -26.67 -25.66
N ASN A 32 -4.95 -26.30 -26.55
CA ASN A 32 -3.74 -25.55 -26.19
C ASN A 32 -4.06 -24.16 -25.62
N ALA A 33 -5.05 -23.46 -26.16
CA ALA A 33 -5.49 -22.17 -25.61
C ALA A 33 -6.11 -22.31 -24.22
N HIS A 34 -6.88 -23.37 -23.98
CA HIS A 34 -7.46 -23.66 -22.66
C HIS A 34 -6.45 -24.16 -21.63
N ALA A 35 -5.34 -24.77 -22.07
CA ALA A 35 -4.26 -25.23 -21.19
C ALA A 35 -3.43 -24.08 -20.59
N GLN A 36 -3.21 -22.99 -21.33
CA GLN A 36 -2.42 -21.84 -20.86
C GLN A 36 -3.15 -20.95 -19.83
N ALA A 37 -4.46 -21.14 -19.63
CA ALA A 37 -5.28 -20.32 -18.73
C ALA A 37 -5.48 -20.95 -17.32
N LYS A 38 -4.76 -22.04 -17.00
CA LYS A 38 -4.82 -22.69 -15.68
C LYS A 38 -3.58 -22.38 -14.84
N ASP A 39 -3.80 -22.39 -13.53
CA ASP A 39 -2.79 -22.49 -12.47
C ASP A 39 -1.79 -21.33 -12.30
N ALA A 40 -2.13 -20.14 -12.80
CA ALA A 40 -1.63 -18.89 -12.22
C ALA A 40 -2.39 -18.55 -10.92
N THR A 41 -2.01 -19.19 -9.81
CA THR A 41 -2.49 -18.79 -8.48
C THR A 41 -2.07 -17.34 -8.20
N PRO A 42 -2.99 -16.45 -7.76
CA PRO A 42 -2.64 -15.06 -7.46
C PRO A 42 -1.51 -14.98 -6.44
N GLU A 43 -0.51 -14.12 -6.68
CA GLU A 43 0.56 -13.93 -5.71
C GLU A 43 -0.01 -13.33 -4.41
N LYS A 44 0.36 -13.93 -3.28
CA LYS A 44 -0.05 -13.46 -1.96
C LYS A 44 0.35 -12.00 -1.73
N SER A 45 -0.60 -11.23 -1.21
CA SER A 45 -0.39 -9.85 -0.75
C SER A 45 0.79 -9.78 0.22
N LEU A 46 1.42 -8.61 0.33
CA LEU A 46 2.45 -8.39 1.34
C LEU A 46 1.86 -8.59 2.75
N TYR A 47 0.58 -8.25 2.96
CA TYR A 47 -0.15 -8.49 4.21
C TYR A 47 -0.18 -9.98 4.58
N GLU A 48 -0.51 -10.87 3.65
CA GLU A 48 -0.47 -12.33 3.87
C GLU A 48 0.95 -12.84 4.09
N ARG A 49 1.93 -12.36 3.31
CA ARG A 49 3.35 -12.75 3.42
C ARG A 49 3.98 -12.29 4.74
N LEU A 50 3.50 -11.19 5.32
CA LEU A 50 3.87 -10.70 6.66
C LEU A 50 3.16 -11.44 7.81
N GLY A 51 2.25 -12.38 7.53
CA GLY A 51 1.48 -13.09 8.57
C GLY A 51 0.25 -12.34 9.11
N GLY A 52 -0.21 -11.31 8.38
CA GLY A 52 -1.42 -10.55 8.69
C GLY A 52 -1.35 -9.67 9.93
N VAL A 53 -2.51 -9.15 10.35
CA VAL A 53 -2.63 -8.05 11.33
C VAL A 53 -1.97 -8.33 12.68
N PHE A 54 -1.99 -9.57 13.19
CA PHE A 54 -1.37 -9.90 14.48
C PHE A 54 0.16 -9.87 14.43
N ALA A 55 0.77 -10.39 13.35
CA ALA A 55 2.21 -10.32 13.14
C ALA A 55 2.67 -8.88 12.88
N ILE A 56 1.92 -8.14 12.05
CA ILE A 56 2.14 -6.71 11.80
C ILE A 56 2.05 -5.90 13.10
N ALA A 57 1.05 -6.17 13.95
CA ALA A 57 0.89 -5.50 15.24
C ALA A 57 2.08 -5.75 16.18
N ALA A 58 2.61 -6.98 16.25
CA ALA A 58 3.78 -7.30 17.06
C ALA A 58 5.05 -6.56 16.58
N VAL A 59 5.26 -6.46 15.26
CA VAL A 59 6.33 -5.66 14.65
C VAL A 59 6.18 -4.18 15.01
N VAL A 60 4.97 -3.62 14.86
CA VAL A 60 4.67 -2.21 15.14
C VAL A 60 4.78 -1.87 16.63
N ASP A 61 4.41 -2.79 17.52
CA ASP A 61 4.49 -2.65 18.97
C ASP A 61 5.96 -2.48 19.41
N HIS A 62 6.81 -3.44 19.04
CA HIS A 62 8.25 -3.41 19.30
C HIS A 62 8.92 -2.18 18.66
N PHE A 63 8.62 -1.88 17.40
CA PHE A 63 9.17 -0.74 16.67
C PHE A 63 8.85 0.57 17.37
N SER A 64 7.61 0.76 17.83
CA SER A 64 7.20 1.98 18.51
C SER A 64 7.91 2.15 19.86
N ASP A 65 8.13 1.07 20.61
CA ASP A 65 8.87 1.13 21.88
C ASP A 65 10.39 1.26 21.69
N ALA A 66 10.93 0.80 20.55
CA ALA A 66 12.30 1.04 20.15
C ALA A 66 12.53 2.53 19.81
N ILE A 67 11.63 3.15 19.03
CA ILE A 67 11.67 4.61 18.72
C ILE A 67 11.69 5.44 20.02
N VAL A 68 10.86 5.12 21.02
CA VAL A 68 10.81 5.85 22.31
C VAL A 68 12.18 5.84 22.99
N LYS A 69 12.90 4.72 22.94
CA LYS A 69 14.21 4.50 23.58
C LYS A 69 15.39 5.00 22.74
N ASN A 70 15.18 5.23 21.44
CA ASN A 70 16.20 5.63 20.48
C ASN A 70 16.86 6.97 20.89
N PRO A 71 18.21 7.08 20.86
CA PRO A 71 18.90 8.27 21.34
C PRO A 71 18.76 9.50 20.41
N ILE A 72 18.47 9.30 19.13
CA ILE A 72 18.42 10.35 18.10
C ILE A 72 16.98 10.85 17.90
N VAL A 73 15.99 9.95 17.88
CA VAL A 73 14.58 10.29 17.55
C VAL A 73 13.61 10.14 18.73
N GLY A 74 14.03 9.49 19.81
CA GLY A 74 13.22 9.21 21.01
C GLY A 74 13.43 10.21 22.16
N GLN A 75 13.38 9.70 23.39
CA GLN A 75 13.47 10.48 24.64
C GLN A 75 14.71 11.35 24.79
N LYS A 76 15.81 11.03 24.10
CA LYS A 76 17.08 11.79 24.15
C LYS A 76 17.32 12.64 22.89
N SER A 77 16.35 12.70 21.98
CA SER A 77 16.46 13.45 20.72
C SER A 77 16.90 14.89 20.93
N LYS A 78 17.74 15.42 20.04
CA LYS A 78 18.14 16.83 20.03
C LYS A 78 16.96 17.73 19.64
N ASN A 79 16.11 17.27 18.71
CA ASN A 79 14.87 17.93 18.31
C ASN A 79 13.91 18.04 19.51
N PRO A 80 13.54 19.26 19.95
CA PRO A 80 12.76 19.45 21.16
C PRO A 80 11.31 18.95 21.00
N GLN A 81 10.74 18.99 19.79
CA GLN A 81 9.37 18.52 19.55
C GLN A 81 9.27 16.98 19.56
N LEU A 82 10.27 16.28 18.99
CA LEU A 82 10.39 14.83 19.15
C LEU A 82 10.63 14.44 20.62
N ARG A 83 11.55 15.13 21.30
CA ARG A 83 11.85 14.88 22.72
C ARG A 83 10.62 15.09 23.62
N GLU A 84 9.86 16.17 23.41
CA GLU A 84 8.63 16.45 24.15
C GLU A 84 7.51 15.42 23.86
N TRP A 85 7.39 14.94 22.63
CA TRP A 85 6.45 13.86 22.32
C TRP A 85 6.80 12.59 23.11
N HIS A 86 8.06 12.16 23.05
CA HIS A 86 8.53 10.94 23.72
C HIS A 86 8.68 11.04 25.25
N THR A 87 8.47 12.21 25.86
CA THR A 87 8.56 12.40 27.33
C THR A 87 7.25 12.84 27.97
N LYS A 88 6.43 13.66 27.31
CA LYS A 88 5.17 14.21 27.87
C LYS A 88 3.88 13.66 27.22
N ASN A 89 3.99 12.89 26.14
CA ASN A 89 2.83 12.44 25.35
C ASN A 89 2.73 10.90 25.20
N LEU A 90 3.51 10.11 25.95
CA LEU A 90 3.55 8.65 25.86
C LEU A 90 2.21 7.95 26.19
N GLN A 91 1.30 8.59 26.92
CA GLN A 91 -0.08 8.10 27.11
C GLN A 91 -0.85 7.94 25.78
N ARG A 92 -0.37 8.56 24.69
CA ARG A 92 -0.93 8.45 23.34
C ARG A 92 -0.30 7.31 22.52
N LEU A 93 0.75 6.65 23.04
CA LEU A 93 1.50 5.60 22.34
C LEU A 93 0.64 4.39 21.93
N PRO A 94 -0.34 3.89 22.72
CA PRO A 94 -1.22 2.80 22.28
C PRO A 94 -2.05 3.16 21.04
N GLY A 95 -2.56 4.40 20.98
CA GLY A 95 -3.26 4.92 19.81
C GLY A 95 -2.34 5.07 18.59
N LEU A 96 -1.07 5.47 18.79
CA LEU A 96 -0.09 5.51 17.70
C LEU A 96 0.27 4.10 17.19
N LYS A 97 0.47 3.13 18.09
CA LYS A 97 0.69 1.71 17.74
C LYS A 97 -0.48 1.21 16.89
N PHE A 98 -1.73 1.43 17.30
CA PHE A 98 -2.92 1.08 16.52
C PHE A 98 -2.95 1.73 15.12
N MET A 99 -2.76 3.05 15.00
CA MET A 99 -2.79 3.74 13.71
C MET A 99 -1.64 3.31 12.78
N ARG A 100 -0.45 3.02 13.34
CA ARG A 100 0.68 2.45 12.58
C ARG A 100 0.34 1.05 12.04
N THR A 101 -0.28 0.19 12.86
CA THR A 101 -0.74 -1.14 12.43
C THR A 101 -1.75 -1.05 11.29
N LEU A 102 -2.75 -0.15 11.39
CA LEU A 102 -3.71 0.07 10.30
C LEU A 102 -3.02 0.56 9.00
N TRP A 103 -2.06 1.48 9.10
CA TRP A 103 -1.30 1.95 7.94
C TRP A 103 -0.52 0.82 7.26
N VAL A 104 0.23 0.01 8.03
CA VAL A 104 0.97 -1.14 7.46
C VAL A 104 0.00 -2.16 6.85
N CYS A 105 -1.13 -2.46 7.49
CA CYS A 105 -2.13 -3.37 6.94
C CYS A 105 -2.68 -2.87 5.60
N ASN A 106 -2.97 -1.57 5.46
CA ASN A 106 -3.49 -1.00 4.21
C ASN A 106 -2.43 -1.04 3.08
N VAL A 107 -1.24 -0.49 3.33
CA VAL A 107 -0.18 -0.40 2.29
C VAL A 107 0.39 -1.76 1.89
N ALA A 108 0.21 -2.80 2.72
CA ALA A 108 0.57 -4.18 2.40
C ALA A 108 -0.52 -4.95 1.60
N GLY A 109 -1.63 -4.29 1.24
CA GLY A 109 -2.75 -4.91 0.51
C GLY A 109 -3.68 -5.77 1.38
N GLY A 110 -3.74 -5.49 2.68
CA GLY A 110 -4.64 -6.16 3.61
C GLY A 110 -6.06 -5.58 3.60
N PRO A 111 -7.01 -6.21 4.32
CA PRO A 111 -8.42 -5.83 4.30
C PRO A 111 -8.74 -4.56 5.12
N PHE A 112 -7.77 -4.00 5.85
CA PHE A 112 -7.98 -2.87 6.75
C PHE A 112 -7.61 -1.56 6.06
N GLN A 113 -8.58 -0.64 5.96
CA GLN A 113 -8.33 0.70 5.46
C GLN A 113 -7.77 1.64 6.54
N PHE A 114 -6.86 2.51 6.13
CA PHE A 114 -6.32 3.58 6.97
C PHE A 114 -7.00 4.91 6.67
N THR A 115 -7.52 5.58 7.70
CA THR A 115 -8.08 6.93 7.61
C THR A 115 -7.23 7.90 8.41
N ALA A 116 -6.80 9.00 7.80
CA ALA A 116 -6.01 10.03 8.48
C ALA A 116 -6.81 10.72 9.59
N THR A 117 -6.28 10.73 10.82
CA THR A 117 -6.89 11.48 11.95
C THR A 117 -6.72 13.00 11.84
N ARG A 118 -5.89 13.44 10.88
CA ARG A 118 -5.78 14.82 10.39
C ARG A 118 -5.69 14.76 8.87
N PRO A 119 -6.76 15.09 8.13
CA PRO A 119 -6.70 15.17 6.68
C PRO A 119 -5.64 16.19 6.22
N GLY A 120 -4.86 15.81 5.21
CA GLY A 120 -3.88 16.66 4.57
C GLY A 120 -4.20 16.86 3.08
N LYS A 121 -3.15 17.05 2.28
CA LYS A 121 -3.23 16.99 0.82
C LYS A 121 -3.17 15.56 0.30
N THR A 122 -2.60 14.64 1.08
CA THR A 122 -2.57 13.21 0.77
C THR A 122 -3.67 12.45 1.51
N PRO A 123 -4.13 11.27 1.02
CA PRO A 123 -5.10 10.44 1.71
C PRO A 123 -4.65 9.95 3.10
N VAL A 124 -3.33 9.88 3.33
CA VAL A 124 -2.74 9.45 4.60
C VAL A 124 -2.45 10.60 5.57
N GLY A 125 -2.48 11.86 5.11
CA GLY A 125 -2.38 13.06 5.95
C GLY A 125 -1.08 13.16 6.78
N LEU A 126 -0.01 12.52 6.33
CA LEU A 126 1.21 12.39 7.11
C LEU A 126 1.95 13.72 7.26
N GLU A 127 1.76 14.67 6.34
CA GLU A 127 2.31 16.01 6.46
C GLU A 127 1.67 16.78 7.62
N GLU A 128 0.35 16.71 7.82
CA GLU A 128 -0.33 17.40 8.93
C GLU A 128 -0.26 16.64 10.27
N ALA A 129 -0.03 15.33 10.21
CA ALA A 129 0.32 14.54 11.39
C ALA A 129 1.72 14.93 11.94
N HIS A 130 2.70 15.18 11.06
CA HIS A 130 4.11 15.40 11.46
C HIS A 130 4.58 16.86 11.38
N ARG A 131 3.81 17.80 10.79
CA ARG A 131 4.18 19.22 10.56
C ARG A 131 4.86 19.88 11.75
N ASN A 132 4.27 19.73 12.94
CA ASN A 132 4.75 20.39 14.16
C ASN A 132 5.96 19.68 14.80
N LEU A 133 6.26 18.43 14.44
CA LEU A 133 7.42 17.69 14.93
C LEU A 133 8.73 18.09 14.22
N ARG A 134 8.62 18.80 13.08
CA ARG A 134 9.77 19.32 12.29
C ARG A 134 10.85 18.27 12.03
N ILE A 135 10.43 17.04 11.71
CA ILE A 135 11.33 15.89 11.48
C ILE A 135 12.23 16.17 10.29
N SER A 136 13.54 16.19 10.53
CA SER A 136 14.54 16.36 9.48
C SER A 136 14.71 15.08 8.63
N PRO A 137 15.29 15.18 7.41
CA PRO A 137 15.57 14.00 6.59
C PRO A 137 16.39 12.92 7.29
N ALA A 138 17.38 13.31 8.11
CA ALA A 138 18.23 12.38 8.85
C ALA A 138 17.49 11.69 10.01
N GLU A 139 16.58 12.39 10.69
CA GLU A 139 15.71 11.78 11.72
C GLU A 139 14.71 10.81 11.09
N PHE A 140 14.19 11.11 9.90
CA PHE A 140 13.38 10.15 9.14
C PHE A 140 14.18 8.89 8.79
N ASP A 141 15.42 9.04 8.32
CA ASP A 141 16.28 7.91 7.96
C ASP A 141 16.66 7.05 9.18
N GLU A 142 16.81 7.64 10.36
CA GLU A 142 17.02 6.88 11.61
C GLU A 142 15.76 6.14 12.07
N VAL A 143 14.55 6.69 11.86
CA VAL A 143 13.30 5.92 12.06
C VAL A 143 13.21 4.76 11.06
N ALA A 144 13.62 4.95 9.80
CA ALA A 144 13.70 3.87 8.82
C ALA A 144 14.75 2.81 9.21
N ALA A 145 15.87 3.22 9.81
CA ALA A 145 16.87 2.31 10.36
C ALA A 145 16.32 1.51 11.56
N GLU A 146 15.54 2.13 12.46
CA GLU A 146 14.88 1.44 13.58
C GLU A 146 13.82 0.43 13.11
N LEU A 147 13.08 0.76 12.05
CA LEU A 147 12.20 -0.20 11.38
C LEU A 147 13.02 -1.35 10.77
N GLY A 148 14.14 -1.04 10.12
CA GLY A 148 15.08 -2.01 9.58
C GLY A 148 15.73 -2.93 10.62
N ARG A 149 15.93 -2.45 11.86
CA ARG A 149 16.38 -3.24 13.02
C ARG A 149 15.25 -4.11 13.58
N THR A 150 14.03 -3.56 13.70
CA THR A 150 12.86 -4.31 14.17
C THR A 150 12.51 -5.47 13.22
N LEU A 151 12.53 -5.24 11.91
CA LEU A 151 12.30 -6.29 10.91
C LEU A 151 13.36 -7.41 10.95
N ASN A 152 14.61 -7.09 11.35
CA ASN A 152 15.64 -8.11 11.63
C ASN A 152 15.33 -8.91 12.91
N PHE A 153 14.86 -8.25 13.98
CA PHE A 153 14.50 -8.93 15.24
C PHE A 153 13.41 -9.98 15.02
N PHE A 154 12.37 -9.64 14.25
CA PHE A 154 11.31 -10.58 13.83
C PHE A 154 11.72 -11.53 12.69
N LYS A 155 12.96 -11.46 12.21
CA LYS A 155 13.51 -12.30 11.11
C LYS A 155 12.67 -12.24 9.82
N VAL A 156 12.06 -11.09 9.53
CA VAL A 156 11.26 -10.89 8.32
C VAL A 156 12.14 -11.12 7.08
N PRO A 157 11.72 -11.93 6.08
CA PRO A 157 12.60 -12.29 4.98
C PRO A 157 12.99 -11.08 4.12
N LYS A 158 14.10 -11.21 3.38
CA LYS A 158 14.74 -10.10 2.66
C LYS A 158 13.80 -9.38 1.68
N ARG A 159 12.89 -10.11 1.04
CA ARG A 159 11.89 -9.57 0.10
C ARG A 159 10.89 -8.67 0.82
N GLU A 160 10.15 -9.24 1.77
CA GLU A 160 9.10 -8.57 2.54
C GLU A 160 9.66 -7.37 3.32
N LYS A 161 10.87 -7.52 3.88
CA LYS A 161 11.60 -6.40 4.51
C LYS A 161 11.89 -5.27 3.53
N GLY A 162 12.30 -5.59 2.30
CA GLY A 162 12.54 -4.60 1.24
C GLY A 162 11.27 -3.85 0.85
N GLU A 163 10.17 -4.57 0.65
CA GLU A 163 8.86 -3.98 0.33
C GLU A 163 8.34 -3.07 1.46
N VAL A 164 8.42 -3.49 2.72
CA VAL A 164 8.02 -2.66 3.89
C VAL A 164 8.88 -1.40 4.01
N LEU A 165 10.19 -1.50 3.81
CA LEU A 165 11.08 -0.32 3.86
C LEU A 165 10.86 0.64 2.68
N ALA A 166 10.54 0.13 1.49
CA ALA A 166 10.18 0.95 0.35
C ALA A 166 8.84 1.70 0.57
N ALA A 167 7.82 1.01 1.09
CA ALA A 167 6.54 1.61 1.43
C ALA A 167 6.68 2.68 2.53
N PHE A 168 7.56 2.47 3.52
CA PHE A 168 7.90 3.50 4.51
C PHE A 168 8.60 4.70 3.87
N ALA A 169 9.64 4.46 3.05
CA ALA A 169 10.46 5.51 2.44
C ALA A 169 9.68 6.44 1.50
N ALA A 170 8.62 5.95 0.84
CA ALA A 170 7.75 6.75 -0.02
C ALA A 170 7.19 8.00 0.68
N HIS A 171 6.91 7.92 1.99
CA HIS A 171 6.33 9.02 2.78
C HIS A 171 7.35 10.06 3.28
N LYS A 172 8.64 9.95 2.93
CA LYS A 172 9.70 10.86 3.42
C LYS A 172 9.42 12.34 3.11
N GLY A 173 8.84 12.63 1.94
CA GLY A 173 8.49 14.00 1.54
C GLY A 173 7.36 14.60 2.38
N GLU A 174 6.37 13.80 2.78
CA GLU A 174 5.25 14.23 3.63
C GLU A 174 5.73 14.50 5.05
N VAL A 175 6.41 13.52 5.66
CA VAL A 175 6.85 13.56 7.06
C VAL A 175 7.84 14.70 7.31
N THR A 176 8.73 14.98 6.36
CA THR A 176 9.73 16.06 6.49
C THR A 176 9.23 17.45 6.05
N ALA A 177 8.00 17.57 5.52
CA ALA A 177 7.45 18.83 5.03
C ALA A 177 7.42 19.95 6.10
N GLY A 178 7.25 19.59 7.39
CA GLY A 178 7.31 20.53 8.51
C GLY A 178 8.71 21.12 8.76
N TYR A 179 9.77 20.34 8.53
CA TYR A 179 11.16 20.79 8.62
C TYR A 179 11.51 21.73 7.46
N VAL A 180 11.19 21.32 6.22
CA VAL A 180 11.46 22.12 5.01
C VAL A 180 10.71 23.45 5.03
N ALA A 181 9.47 23.47 5.54
CA ALA A 181 8.71 24.72 5.71
C ALA A 181 9.28 25.64 6.81
N GLY A 182 9.95 25.09 7.83
CA GLY A 182 10.64 25.86 8.86
C GLY A 182 11.94 26.47 8.34
N ALA A 183 12.76 25.70 7.62
CA ALA A 183 14.05 26.11 7.05
C ALA A 183 13.95 27.14 5.90
N ARG A 184 12.73 27.53 5.51
CA ARG A 184 12.46 28.60 4.53
C ARG A 184 11.93 29.90 5.18
N ARG A 185 11.97 29.99 6.52
CA ARG A 185 11.39 31.09 7.32
C ARG A 185 12.35 31.70 8.34
N GLY A 186 13.62 31.28 8.32
CA GLY A 186 14.73 31.81 9.08
C GLY A 186 15.99 31.74 8.23
#